data_AF-A0A7V9M6H0-F1
#
_entry.id   AF-A0A7V9M6H0-F1
#
_cell.length_a   1.000
_cell.length_b   1.000
_cell.length_c   1.000
_cell.angle_alpha   90.00
_cell.angle_beta   90.00
_cell.angle_gamma   90.00
#
_symmetry.space_group_name_H-M   'P 1'
#
loop_
_entity.id
_entity.type
_entity.pdbx_description
1 polymer ?
#
loop_
_entity_poly.entity_id
_entity_poly.type
_entity_poly.pdbx_seq_one_letter_code
_entity_poly.pdbx_strand_id
1 'polypeptide(L)'
;MPRKVTTLALLGALALAAPAAAPAADTGAGPEAIASKSCSLAGKTRSLGPTYTTSLSVRNTSCRSGRRLVRGWNACRRANGGADGRCRSRVLGYRCSESRSNVIRTQFDARVSCRKGSRRINHRYTQFT
;
A
#
# COMPACT_ATOMS: atom_id res chain seq x y z
N MET A 1 -26.72 -31.32 40.59
CA MET A 1 -28.12 -31.29 41.07
C MET A 1 -29.05 -31.06 39.88
N PRO A 2 -29.97 -32.00 39.56
CA PRO A 2 -31.03 -31.80 38.56
C PRO A 2 -32.40 -31.50 39.23
N ARG A 3 -33.37 -31.01 38.42
CA ARG A 3 -34.83 -30.79 38.62
C ARG A 3 -35.21 -29.29 38.67
N LYS A 4 -36.23 -28.75 37.98
CA LYS A 4 -37.48 -29.30 37.42
C LYS A 4 -37.93 -28.54 36.15
N VAL A 5 -38.63 -29.32 35.32
CA VAL A 5 -39.59 -29.03 34.24
C VAL A 5 -40.61 -27.96 34.63
N THR A 6 -41.08 -27.12 33.70
CA THR A 6 -42.51 -26.77 33.55
C THR A 6 -42.82 -26.32 32.13
N THR A 7 -43.68 -27.10 31.47
CA THR A 7 -44.33 -26.91 30.18
C THR A 7 -45.40 -25.82 30.29
N LEU A 8 -45.54 -24.95 29.27
CA LEU A 8 -46.84 -24.36 28.93
C LEU A 8 -46.89 -24.04 27.44
N ALA A 9 -47.65 -24.87 26.74
CA ALA A 9 -48.09 -24.66 25.37
C ALA A 9 -49.21 -23.61 25.36
N LEU A 10 -49.21 -22.72 24.37
CA LEU A 10 -50.45 -22.17 23.86
C LEU A 10 -50.33 -21.95 22.35
N LEU A 11 -51.15 -22.70 21.62
CA LEU A 11 -51.45 -22.51 20.21
C LEU A 11 -52.19 -21.19 20.00
N GLY A 12 -51.84 -20.49 18.92
CA GLY A 12 -52.60 -19.36 18.40
C GLY A 12 -52.30 -19.20 16.91
N ALA A 13 -53.07 -19.89 16.08
CA ALA A 13 -53.01 -19.77 14.63
C ALA A 13 -53.77 -18.52 14.17
N LEU A 14 -53.12 -17.65 13.37
CA LEU A 14 -53.81 -16.76 12.42
C LEU A 14 -52.92 -16.57 11.19
N ALA A 15 -53.41 -17.08 10.06
CA ALA A 15 -52.80 -16.95 8.76
C ALA A 15 -53.10 -15.57 8.15
N LEU A 16 -52.06 -14.85 7.73
CA LEU A 16 -52.15 -13.83 6.68
C LEU A 16 -50.99 -14.03 5.69
N ALA A 17 -51.36 -14.26 4.43
CA ALA A 17 -50.45 -14.34 3.31
C ALA A 17 -49.82 -12.97 3.01
N ALA A 18 -48.50 -12.92 2.84
CA ALA A 18 -47.76 -11.80 2.25
C ALA A 18 -46.44 -12.34 1.64
N PRO A 19 -45.98 -11.77 0.51
CA PRO A 19 -45.11 -12.43 -0.46
C PRO A 19 -43.67 -12.64 0.02
N ALA A 20 -43.05 -13.69 -0.50
CA ALA A 20 -41.64 -14.02 -0.35
C ALA A 20 -40.75 -12.87 -0.89
N ALA A 21 -40.25 -12.02 0.00
CA ALA A 21 -39.13 -11.14 -0.28
C ALA A 21 -37.84 -11.91 0.05
N ALA A 22 -37.28 -12.59 -0.94
CA ALA A 22 -35.92 -13.09 -0.85
C ALA A 22 -34.99 -11.88 -0.61
N PRO A 23 -34.08 -11.89 0.38
CA PRO A 23 -33.05 -10.88 0.43
C PRO A 23 -32.22 -11.03 -0.84
N ALA A 24 -32.26 -10.01 -1.70
CA ALA A 24 -31.31 -9.89 -2.79
C ALA A 24 -29.91 -9.95 -2.14
N ALA A 25 -29.18 -11.02 -2.40
CA ALA A 25 -27.78 -11.10 -2.06
C ALA A 25 -27.09 -9.99 -2.83
N ASP A 26 -26.86 -8.88 -2.15
CA ASP A 26 -25.99 -7.80 -2.61
C ASP A 26 -24.64 -8.47 -2.89
N THR A 27 -24.42 -8.78 -4.16
CA THR A 27 -23.12 -9.25 -4.65
C THR A 27 -22.24 -8.02 -4.71
N GLY A 28 -21.99 -7.43 -3.55
CA GLY A 28 -21.01 -6.38 -3.38
C GLY A 28 -19.69 -7.01 -3.78
N ALA A 29 -19.24 -6.70 -4.99
CA ALA A 29 -17.91 -7.04 -5.46
C ALA A 29 -16.93 -6.55 -4.38
N GLY A 30 -16.43 -7.49 -3.59
CA GLY A 30 -15.45 -7.19 -2.54
C GLY A 30 -14.27 -6.44 -3.16
N PRO A 31 -13.53 -5.63 -2.37
CA PRO A 31 -12.45 -4.82 -2.90
C PRO A 31 -11.50 -5.67 -3.73
N GLU A 32 -11.50 -5.42 -5.04
CA GLU A 32 -10.69 -6.20 -5.98
C GLU A 32 -9.22 -6.06 -5.59
N ALA A 33 -8.58 -7.19 -5.27
CA ALA A 33 -7.23 -7.21 -4.75
C ALA A 33 -6.25 -6.89 -5.89
N ILE A 34 -6.01 -5.61 -6.16
CA ILE A 34 -5.03 -5.19 -7.18
C ILE A 34 -3.64 -5.62 -6.71
N ALA A 35 -3.02 -6.61 -7.35
CA ALA A 35 -1.67 -7.05 -7.04
C ALA A 35 -0.64 -5.93 -7.29
N SER A 36 0.44 -5.93 -6.50
CA SER A 36 1.58 -5.04 -6.75
C SER A 36 2.44 -5.62 -7.89
N LYS A 37 2.86 -4.78 -8.81
CA LYS A 37 3.67 -5.14 -9.97
C LYS A 37 5.12 -4.76 -9.72
N SER A 38 6.04 -5.69 -9.92
CA SER A 38 7.47 -5.40 -9.91
C SER A 38 7.88 -4.76 -11.23
N CYS A 39 8.71 -3.73 -11.15
CA CYS A 39 9.19 -2.99 -12.31
C CYS A 39 10.63 -3.35 -12.62
N SER A 40 10.90 -3.75 -13.86
CA SER A 40 12.27 -3.95 -14.32
C SER A 40 13.09 -2.66 -14.23
N LEU A 41 14.27 -2.79 -13.63
CA LEU A 41 15.27 -1.75 -13.45
C LEU A 41 16.51 -1.96 -14.36
N ALA A 42 16.51 -2.99 -15.21
CA ALA A 42 17.62 -3.32 -16.10
C ALA A 42 18.10 -2.10 -16.89
N GLY A 43 19.40 -1.79 -16.78
CA GLY A 43 20.04 -0.64 -17.43
C GLY A 43 19.61 0.75 -16.92
N LYS A 44 18.72 0.84 -15.92
CA LYS A 44 18.10 2.11 -15.50
C LYS A 44 18.48 2.53 -14.09
N THR A 45 19.09 1.66 -13.29
CA THR A 45 19.47 1.89 -11.89
C THR A 45 20.24 3.19 -11.70
N ARG A 46 21.26 3.44 -12.51
CA ARG A 46 22.08 4.67 -12.46
C ARG A 46 21.35 5.94 -12.95
N SER A 47 20.31 5.78 -13.77
CA SER A 47 19.51 6.90 -14.32
C SER A 47 18.41 7.41 -13.38
N LEU A 48 18.22 6.74 -12.23
CA LEU A 48 17.16 7.06 -11.27
C LEU A 48 17.62 8.05 -10.18
N GLY A 49 18.91 8.37 -10.14
CA GLY A 49 19.52 9.31 -9.21
C GLY A 49 20.83 8.75 -8.63
N PRO A 50 21.39 9.40 -7.60
CA PRO A 50 22.67 9.03 -7.00
C PRO A 50 22.61 7.74 -6.18
N THR A 51 21.40 7.26 -5.85
CA THR A 51 21.16 6.04 -5.08
C THR A 51 21.12 4.80 -5.97
N TYR A 52 21.66 3.69 -5.50
CA TYR A 52 21.53 2.40 -6.17
C TYR A 52 20.16 1.77 -5.89
N THR A 53 19.18 1.99 -6.77
CA THR A 53 17.82 1.47 -6.59
C THR A 53 17.77 -0.05 -6.81
N THR A 54 17.60 -0.84 -5.76
CA THR A 54 17.61 -2.32 -5.83
C THR A 54 16.25 -2.91 -6.19
N SER A 55 15.16 -2.21 -5.91
CA SER A 55 13.81 -2.67 -6.28
C SER A 55 12.83 -1.53 -6.47
N LEU A 56 11.85 -1.75 -7.35
CA LEU A 56 10.72 -0.85 -7.57
C LEU A 56 9.46 -1.69 -7.78
N SER A 57 8.44 -1.43 -6.97
CA SER A 57 7.13 -2.06 -7.05
C SER A 57 6.04 -1.00 -7.07
N VAL A 58 5.01 -1.22 -7.86
CA VAL A 58 3.92 -0.26 -8.08
C VAL A 58 2.56 -0.95 -7.94
N ARG A 59 1.58 -0.24 -7.40
CA ARG A 59 0.18 -0.68 -7.31
C ARG A 59 -0.73 0.43 -7.81
N ASN A 60 -1.71 0.06 -8.64
CA ASN A 60 -2.65 0.97 -9.28
C ASN A 60 -1.96 2.12 -10.04
N THR A 61 -0.77 1.88 -10.59
CA THR A 61 0.00 2.85 -11.37
C THR A 61 1.03 2.12 -12.25
N SER A 62 1.73 2.87 -13.10
CA SER A 62 2.68 2.33 -14.07
C SER A 62 4.13 2.40 -13.58
N CYS A 63 4.97 1.49 -14.07
CA CYS A 63 6.42 1.54 -13.81
C CYS A 63 7.09 2.82 -14.30
N ARG A 64 6.55 3.47 -15.34
CA ARG A 64 7.00 4.79 -15.77
C ARG A 64 6.78 5.84 -14.68
N SER A 65 5.60 5.85 -14.05
CA SER A 65 5.29 6.72 -12.91
C SER A 65 6.16 6.39 -11.70
N GLY A 66 6.36 5.09 -11.43
CA GLY A 66 7.29 4.61 -10.40
C GLY A 66 8.69 5.19 -10.56
N ARG A 67 9.30 5.03 -11.74
CA ARG A 67 10.64 5.56 -12.06
C ARG A 67 10.70 7.09 -11.97
N ARG A 68 9.67 7.80 -12.44
CA ARG A 68 9.59 9.26 -12.32
C ARG A 68 9.56 9.70 -10.86
N LEU A 69 8.84 8.98 -10.01
CA LEU A 69 8.80 9.24 -8.58
C LEU A 69 10.17 9.00 -7.92
N VAL A 70 10.89 7.94 -8.27
CA VAL A 70 12.25 7.71 -7.72
C VAL A 70 13.19 8.87 -8.05
N ARG A 71 13.16 9.39 -9.28
CA ARG A 71 13.95 10.58 -9.64
C ARG A 71 13.55 11.81 -8.83
N GLY A 72 12.25 12.07 -8.69
CA GLY A 72 11.75 13.19 -7.89
C GLY A 72 12.10 13.06 -6.41
N TRP A 73 12.09 11.83 -5.88
CA TRP A 73 12.48 11.53 -4.51
C TRP A 73 13.97 11.86 -4.29
N ASN A 74 14.83 11.41 -5.19
CA ASN A 74 16.26 11.71 -5.14
C ASN A 74 16.55 13.21 -5.28
N ALA A 75 15.83 13.92 -6.15
CA ALA A 75 15.95 15.38 -6.26
C ALA A 75 15.56 16.08 -4.96
N CYS A 76 14.45 15.66 -4.33
CA CYS A 76 14.01 16.19 -3.05
C CYS A 76 15.04 15.92 -1.94
N ARG A 77 15.57 14.69 -1.85
CA ARG A 77 16.61 14.36 -0.87
C ARG A 77 17.85 15.23 -1.04
N ARG A 78 18.33 15.38 -2.27
CA ARG A 78 19.49 16.21 -2.59
C ARG A 78 19.29 17.67 -2.16
N ALA A 79 18.10 18.23 -2.41
CA ALA A 79 17.76 19.58 -1.99
C ALA A 79 17.65 19.76 -0.46
N ASN A 80 17.46 18.69 0.30
CA ASN A 80 17.28 18.70 1.75
C ASN A 80 18.46 18.08 2.51
N GLY A 81 19.68 18.19 1.96
CA GLY A 81 20.90 17.71 2.63
C GLY A 81 21.69 16.62 1.87
N GLY A 82 21.62 16.58 0.54
CA GLY A 82 22.52 15.75 -0.25
C GLY A 82 22.35 14.24 -0.06
N ALA A 83 23.47 13.52 0.11
CA ALA A 83 23.53 12.07 0.24
C ALA A 83 22.85 11.55 1.53
N ASP A 84 22.84 12.35 2.60
CA ASP A 84 22.16 12.04 3.86
C ASP A 84 20.78 12.68 3.99
N GLY A 85 20.45 13.59 3.07
CA GLY A 85 19.20 14.32 3.06
C GLY A 85 17.97 13.43 3.09
N ARG A 86 16.90 13.93 3.71
CA ARG A 86 15.59 13.27 3.78
C ARG A 86 14.57 14.13 3.06
N CYS A 87 13.62 13.49 2.38
CA CYS A 87 12.51 14.19 1.78
C CYS A 87 11.27 14.10 2.68
N ARG A 88 10.88 15.23 3.28
CA ARG A 88 9.66 15.36 4.11
C ARG A 88 8.46 15.90 3.33
N SER A 89 8.71 16.52 2.18
CA SER A 89 7.70 17.12 1.31
C SER A 89 7.01 16.07 0.43
N ARG A 90 5.87 16.45 -0.17
CA ARG A 90 5.22 15.60 -1.16
C ARG A 90 6.02 15.56 -2.46
N VAL A 91 6.21 14.36 -3.01
CA VAL A 91 6.90 14.16 -4.29
C VAL A 91 5.87 13.83 -5.37
N LEU A 92 5.67 14.71 -6.36
CA LEU A 92 4.65 14.54 -7.41
C LEU A 92 3.22 14.34 -6.85
N GLY A 93 2.96 14.91 -5.67
CA GLY A 93 1.72 14.75 -4.91
C GLY A 93 1.60 13.43 -4.14
N TYR A 94 2.64 12.60 -4.08
CA TYR A 94 2.70 11.44 -3.21
C TYR A 94 3.21 11.83 -1.83
N ARG A 95 2.59 11.28 -0.78
CA ARG A 95 3.15 11.28 0.57
C ARG A 95 4.07 10.08 0.68
N CYS A 96 5.33 10.31 1.01
CA CYS A 96 6.35 9.28 1.06
C CYS A 96 6.88 9.14 2.48
N SER A 97 7.18 7.91 2.88
CA SER A 97 7.83 7.57 4.14
C SER A 97 9.08 6.77 3.86
N GLU A 98 10.20 7.19 4.45
CA GLU A 98 11.49 6.52 4.34
C GLU A 98 11.84 5.84 5.65
N SER A 99 12.22 4.58 5.56
CA SER A 99 12.86 3.83 6.64
C SER A 99 14.26 3.47 6.20
N ARG A 100 15.27 3.80 7.01
CA ARG A 100 16.67 3.41 6.79
C ARG A 100 17.01 2.20 7.65
N SER A 101 17.92 1.38 7.15
CA SER A 101 18.44 0.18 7.80
C SER A 101 19.91 -0.01 7.39
N ASN A 102 20.64 -0.88 8.08
CA ASN A 102 22.06 -1.18 7.79
C ASN A 102 22.91 0.11 7.70
N VAL A 103 22.69 1.04 8.64
CA VAL A 103 23.37 2.34 8.64
C VAL A 103 24.76 2.17 9.23
N ILE A 104 25.77 2.37 8.39
CA ILE A 104 27.18 2.46 8.75
C ILE A 104 27.75 3.79 8.24
N ARG A 105 29.00 4.11 8.62
CA ARG A 105 29.62 5.41 8.33
C ARG A 105 29.70 5.74 6.82
N THR A 106 29.73 4.73 5.96
CA THR A 106 29.95 4.87 4.51
C THR A 106 28.75 4.42 3.67
N GLN A 107 27.69 3.91 4.30
CA GLN A 107 26.60 3.26 3.59
C GLN A 107 25.32 3.18 4.44
N PHE A 108 24.16 3.23 3.78
CA PHE A 108 22.92 2.72 4.33
C PHE A 108 21.98 2.16 3.27
N ASP A 109 21.08 1.28 3.71
CA ASP A 109 19.94 0.84 2.91
C ASP A 109 18.68 1.62 3.30
N ALA A 110 17.78 1.81 2.34
CA ALA A 110 16.53 2.47 2.58
C ALA A 110 15.37 1.81 1.84
N ARG A 111 14.21 1.83 2.49
CA ARG A 111 12.92 1.50 1.90
C ARG A 111 12.05 2.74 1.94
N VAL A 112 11.48 3.08 0.79
CA VAL A 112 10.57 4.20 0.64
C VAL A 112 9.22 3.70 0.17
N SER A 113 8.18 4.07 0.90
CA SER A 113 6.78 3.82 0.53
C SER A 113 6.09 5.13 0.24
N CYS A 114 5.54 5.26 -0.97
CA CYS A 114 4.85 6.45 -1.43
C CYS A 114 3.40 6.14 -1.78
N ARG A 115 2.49 7.00 -1.30
CA ARG A 115 1.04 6.85 -1.48
C ARG A 115 0.38 8.11 -2.03
N LYS A 116 -0.59 7.93 -2.95
CA LYS A 116 -1.46 8.98 -3.50
C LYS A 116 -2.84 8.41 -3.84
N GLY A 117 -3.81 8.57 -2.95
CA GLY A 117 -5.10 7.87 -3.04
C GLY A 117 -4.91 6.35 -2.95
N SER A 118 -5.44 5.60 -3.91
CA SER A 118 -5.24 4.14 -4.05
C SER A 118 -3.89 3.75 -4.67
N ARG A 119 -3.13 4.70 -5.22
CA ARG A 119 -1.83 4.44 -5.85
C ARG A 119 -0.75 4.18 -4.80
N ARG A 120 0.08 3.18 -5.03
CA ARG A 120 1.27 2.88 -4.20
C ARG A 120 2.50 2.72 -5.07
N ILE A 121 3.61 3.27 -4.62
CA ILE A 121 4.93 3.08 -5.22
C ILE A 121 5.89 2.80 -4.07
N ASN A 122 6.50 1.61 -4.08
CA ASN A 122 7.50 1.21 -3.11
C ASN A 122 8.82 1.02 -3.84
N HIS A 123 9.91 1.56 -3.29
CA HIS A 123 11.23 1.28 -3.82
C HIS A 123 12.23 1.09 -2.68
N ARG A 124 13.29 0.35 -2.99
CA ARG A 124 14.44 0.19 -2.11
C ARG A 124 15.68 0.69 -2.82
N TYR A 125 16.60 1.25 -2.05
CA TYR A 125 17.87 1.68 -2.58
C TYR A 125 18.97 1.55 -1.53
N THR A 126 20.20 1.48 -2.01
CA THR A 126 21.42 1.59 -1.21
C THR A 126 22.10 2.92 -1.55
N GLN A 127 22.56 3.64 -0.52
CA GLN A 127 23.32 4.87 -0.65
C GLN A 127 24.70 4.66 -0.06
N PHE A 128 25.72 5.08 -0.79
CA PHE A 128 27.08 5.25 -0.27
C PHE A 128 27.28 6.73 0.07
N THR A 129 27.79 7.02 1.26
CA THR A 129 27.95 8.35 1.85
C THR A 129 29.40 8.74 1.94
#